data_AF-A0A840CL10-F1
#
_entry.id   AF-A0A840CL10-F1
#
_cell.length_a   1.000
_cell.length_b   1.000
_cell.length_c   1.000
_cell.angle_alpha   90.00
_cell.angle_beta   90.00
_cell.angle_gamma   90.00
#
_symmetry.space_group_name_H-M   'P 1'
#
loop_
_entity.id
_entity.type
_entity.pdbx_description
1 polymer ?
#
loop_
_entity_poly.entity_id
_entity_poly.type
_entity_poly.pdbx_seq_one_letter_code
_entity_poly.pdbx_strand_id
1 'polypeptide(L)' 'MTLEDIKAAVDAGQTVHWANTGYVVHKDRLGQYLITYLPNGSCIGLTDRGGHRLNGKETEFFVA' A
#
# COMPACT_ATOMS: atom_id res chain seq x y z
N MET A 1 7.88 -3.59 -6.24
CA MET A 1 6.59 -3.67 -6.94
C MET A 1 6.26 -2.29 -7.49
N THR A 2 5.82 -2.20 -8.74
CA THR A 2 5.35 -0.92 -9.30
C THR A 2 4.02 -0.51 -8.69
N LEU A 3 3.59 0.74 -8.88
CA LEU A 3 2.26 1.19 -8.41
C LEU A 3 1.12 0.32 -8.96
N GLU A 4 1.22 -0.10 -10.22
CA GLU A 4 0.22 -0.97 -10.86
C GLU A 4 0.22 -2.37 -10.25
N ASP A 5 1.40 -2.98 -10.05
CA ASP A 5 1.53 -4.30 -9.41
C ASP A 5 0.94 -4.29 -7.99
N ILE A 6 1.21 -3.24 -7.21
CA ILE A 6 0.69 -3.12 -5.84
C ILE A 6 -0.84 -3.08 -5.86
N LYS A 7 -1.43 -2.24 -6.71
CA LYS A 7 -2.90 -2.13 -6.82
C LYS A 7 -3.52 -3.46 -7.27
N ALA A 8 -2.93 -4.12 -8.26
CA ALA A 8 -3.39 -5.41 -8.76
C ALA A 8 -3.34 -6.50 -7.68
N ALA A 9 -2.25 -6.57 -6.92
CA ALA A 9 -2.12 -7.53 -5.82
C ALA A 9 -3.16 -7.27 -4.71
N VAL A 10 -3.37 -6.01 -4.33
CA VAL A 10 -4.40 -5.63 -3.35
C VAL A 10 -5.80 -5.96 -3.86
N ASP A 11 -6.11 -5.64 -5.12
CA ASP A 11 -7.40 -5.96 -5.75
C ASP A 11 -7.62 -7.48 -5.88
N ALA A 12 -6.54 -8.27 -6.01
CA ALA A 12 -6.58 -9.73 -5.97
C ALA A 12 -6.68 -10.32 -4.55
N GLY A 13 -6.75 -9.47 -3.51
CA GLY A 13 -6.85 -9.90 -2.11
C GLY A 13 -5.53 -10.35 -1.49
N GLN A 14 -4.40 -10.10 -2.14
CA GLN A 14 -3.09 -10.39 -1.55
C GLN A 14 -2.73 -9.34 -0.50
N THR A 15 -1.99 -9.76 0.52
CA THR A 15 -1.46 -8.83 1.52
C THR A 15 -0.14 -8.24 1.02
N VAL A 16 -0.17 -6.97 0.62
CA VAL A 16 1.05 -6.23 0.27
C VAL A 16 1.54 -5.47 1.50
N HIS A 17 2.83 -5.57 1.77
CA HIS A 17 3.52 -4.87 2.84
C HIS A 17 4.39 -3.72 2.31
N TRP A 18 4.72 -2.77 3.18
CA TRP A 18 5.67 -1.68 2.88
C TRP A 18 6.76 -1.60 3.97
N ALA A 19 8.03 -1.67 3.57
CA ALA A 19 9.23 -1.59 4.41
C ALA A 19 9.40 -2.69 5.48
N ASN A 20 8.32 -3.19 6.08
CA ASN A 20 8.27 -4.33 7.00
C ASN A 20 6.82 -4.87 7.10
N THR A 21 6.65 -6.02 7.76
CA THR A 21 5.37 -6.71 7.90
C THR A 21 4.34 -5.96 8.76
N GLY A 22 4.75 -4.92 9.48
CA GLY A 22 3.85 -4.08 10.29
C GLY A 22 3.06 -3.08 9.47
N TYR A 23 3.47 -2.76 8.24
CA TYR A 23 2.69 -1.91 7.32
C TYR A 23 1.98 -2.77 6.29
N VAL A 24 0.70 -2.50 6.07
CA VAL A 24 -0.14 -3.19 5.08
C VAL A 24 -0.78 -2.19 4.13
N VAL A 25 -0.74 -2.51 2.84
CA VAL A 25 -1.47 -1.79 1.81
C VAL A 25 -2.86 -2.41 1.66
N HIS A 26 -3.90 -1.59 1.68
CA HIS A 26 -5.26 -2.03 1.45
C HIS A 26 -6.07 -0.99 0.67
N LYS A 27 -7.20 -1.42 0.11
CA LYS A 27 -8.16 -0.56 -0.56
C LYS A 27 -9.38 -0.36 0.34
N ASP A 28 -9.71 0.88 0.62
CA ASP A 28 -10.87 1.21 1.46
C ASP A 28 -12.19 1.15 0.68
N ARG A 29 -13.31 1.41 1.37
CA ARG A 29 -14.65 1.40 0.76
C ARG A 29 -14.89 2.54 -0.24
N LEU A 30 -14.04 3.56 -0.25
CA LEU A 30 -14.08 4.67 -1.19
C LEU A 30 -13.19 4.40 -2.42
N GLY A 31 -12.49 3.27 -2.45
CA GLY A 31 -11.56 2.89 -3.52
C GLY A 31 -10.16 3.51 -3.38
N GLN A 32 -9.86 4.12 -2.23
CA GLN A 32 -8.54 4.69 -1.96
C GLN A 32 -7.57 3.59 -1.54
N TYR A 33 -6.34 3.64 -2.05
CA TYR A 33 -5.27 2.77 -1.61
C TYR A 33 -4.48 3.43 -0.50
N LEU A 34 -4.39 2.75 0.64
CA LEU A 34 -3.82 3.27 1.88
C LEU A 34 -2.74 2.33 2.38
N ILE A 35 -1.72 2.88 3.04
CA ILE A 35 -0.71 2.15 3.80
C ILE A 35 -1.01 2.38 5.28
N THR A 36 -1.24 1.31 6.03
CA THR A 36 -1.55 1.37 7.47
C THR A 36 -0.54 0.60 8.28
N TYR A 37 -0.02 1.24 9.33
CA TYR A 37 0.79 0.59 10.35
C TYR A 37 -0.12 -0.10 11.36
N LEU A 38 -0.14 -1.43 11.35
CA LEU A 38 -1.08 -2.23 12.15
C LEU A 38 -1.00 -1.96 13.67
N PRO A 39 0.18 -1.80 14.30
CA PRO A 39 0.26 -1.67 15.76
C PRO A 39 -0.44 -0.43 16.34
N ASN A 40 -0.59 0.66 15.58
CA ASN A 40 -1.23 1.88 16.08
C ASN A 40 -2.27 2.51 15.14
N GLY A 41 -2.54 1.89 13.99
CA GLY A 41 -3.54 2.37 13.03
C GLY A 41 -3.14 3.63 12.26
N SER A 42 -1.88 4.09 12.38
CA SER A 42 -1.40 5.22 11.59
C SER A 42 -1.52 4.91 10.10
N CYS A 43 -2.13 5.82 9.35
CA CYS A 43 -2.52 5.58 7.98
C CYS A 43 -2.13 6.75 7.09
N ILE A 44 -1.54 6.43 5.93
CA ILE A 44 -1.18 7.37 4.87
C ILE A 44 -1.70 6.85 3.53
N GLY A 45 -1.79 7.71 2.51
CA GLY A 45 -2.08 7.25 1.15
C GLY A 45 -0.94 6.40 0.58
N LEU A 46 -1.27 5.44 -0.30
CA LEU A 46 -0.27 4.71 -1.08
C LEU A 46 0.53 5.64 -1.99
N THR A 47 -0.12 6.70 -2.48
CA THR A 47 0.48 7.70 -3.35
C THR A 47 0.43 9.11 -2.73
N ASP A 48 1.15 10.04 -3.34
CA ASP A 48 0.92 11.46 -3.12
C ASP A 48 -0.53 11.88 -3.44
N ARG A 49 -0.88 13.13 -3.12
CA ARG A 49 -2.22 13.69 -3.39
C ARG A 49 -2.60 13.67 -4.87
N GLY A 50 -1.62 13.59 -5.78
CA GLY A 50 -1.85 13.54 -7.21
C GLY A 50 -2.19 12.13 -7.72
N GLY A 51 -1.94 11.09 -6.93
CA GLY A 51 -2.22 9.71 -7.34
C GLY A 51 -1.13 9.05 -8.18
N HIS A 52 -0.01 9.76 -8.44
CA HIS A 52 0.98 9.34 -9.44
C HIS A 52 2.22 8.70 -8.83
N ARG A 53 2.72 9.24 -7.71
CA ARG A 53 3.97 8.77 -7.10
C ARG A 53 3.69 8.02 -5.81
N LEU A 54 4.32 6.87 -5.64
CA LEU A 54 4.29 6.12 -4.38
C LEU A 54 4.84 6.94 -3.21
N ASN A 55 4.22 6.79 -2.04
CA ASN A 55 4.83 7.16 -0.78
C ASN A 55 5.73 5.99 -0.34
N GLY A 56 7.00 6.03 -0.76
CA GLY A 56 7.98 4.97 -0.56
C GLY A 56 8.70 4.62 -1.87
N LYS A 57 9.70 3.74 -1.80
CA LYS A 57 10.38 3.20 -2.98
C LYS A 57 9.72 1.90 -3.42
N GLU A 58 9.62 1.65 -4.71
CA GLU A 58 9.05 0.40 -5.26
C GLU A 58 9.69 -0.87 -4.66
N THR A 59 10.99 -0.83 -4.38
CA THR A 59 11.75 -1.94 -3.78
C THR A 59 11.40 -2.22 -2.31
N GLU A 60 10.68 -1.33 -1.65
CA GLU A 60 10.24 -1.49 -0.25
C GLU A 60 8.90 -2.22 -0.15
N PHE A 61 8.20 -2.42 -1.28
CA PHE A 61 6.91 -3.12 -1.32
C PHE A 61 7.09 -4.59 -1.70
N PHE A 62 6.40 -5.47 -0.98
CA PHE A 62 6.47 -6.91 -1.18
C PHE A 62 5.17 -7.61 -0.76
N VAL A 63 4.89 -8.77 -1.35
CA VAL A 63 3.86 -9.71 -0.89
C VAL A 63 4.55 -10.75 0.00
N ALA A 64 3.93 -11.09 1.14
CA ALA A 64 4.40 -12.13 2.07
C ALA A 64 3.52 -13.38 1.99
#